data_AF-A0A1V6H987-F1
#
_entry.id   AF-A0A1V6H987-F1
#
_cell.length_a   1.000
_cell.length_b   1.000
_cell.length_c   1.000
_cell.angle_alpha   90.00
_cell.angle_beta   90.00
_cell.angle_gamma   90.00
#
_symmetry.space_group_name_H-M   'P 1'
#
loop_
_entity.id
_entity.type
_entity.pdbx_description
1 polymer ?
#
loop_
_entity_poly.entity_id
_entity_poly.type
_entity_poly.pdbx_seq_one_letter_code
_entity_poly.pdbx_strand_id
1 'polypeptide(L)'
;MYQMISGTLPFTGGTVIDIATSHLTKTAEPLTKREPTVPGELAAFVTKLMNKKPSDRYESASAARQKLLKLSLKSPILDMQQTDTIITSKLPDDHLGPSRFGGFKGNLSTDVSRNTDVVKTDSSKKSIGILIGLGVGILVAGGAIAWYLIQHYFNK
;
A
#
# COMPACT_ATOMS: atom_id res chain seq x y z
N MET A 1 5.40 4.19 -8.21
CA MET A 1 6.80 4.61 -8.38
C MET A 1 7.59 3.65 -9.24
N TYR A 2 7.67 2.36 -8.88
CA TYR A 2 8.38 1.34 -9.68
C TYR A 2 8.07 1.44 -11.19
N GLN A 3 6.79 1.34 -11.58
CA GLN A 3 6.36 1.45 -12.98
C GLN A 3 6.67 2.80 -13.63
N MET A 4 6.69 3.90 -12.87
CA MET A 4 7.01 5.21 -13.44
C MET A 4 8.48 5.30 -13.84
N ILE A 5 9.34 4.49 -13.20
CA ILE A 5 10.78 4.44 -13.46
C ILE A 5 11.09 3.36 -14.51
N SER A 6 10.52 2.17 -14.37
CA SER A 6 10.83 1.01 -15.23
C SER A 6 9.87 0.80 -16.41
N GLY A 7 8.84 1.63 -16.55
CA GLY A 7 7.75 1.47 -17.52
C GLY A 7 6.84 0.24 -17.30
N THR A 8 7.16 -0.62 -16.32
CA THR A 8 6.61 -1.97 -16.17
C THR A 8 6.04 -2.20 -14.77
N LEU A 9 5.01 -3.03 -14.66
CA LEU A 9 4.47 -3.42 -13.35
C LEU A 9 5.44 -4.36 -12.65
N PRO A 10 5.59 -4.26 -11.31
CA PRO A 10 6.46 -5.16 -10.56
C PRO A 10 5.92 -6.60 -10.47
N PHE A 11 4.59 -6.77 -10.57
CA PHE A 11 3.92 -8.06 -10.54
C PHE A 11 2.92 -8.15 -11.68
N THR A 12 2.91 -9.28 -12.36
CA THR A 12 1.98 -9.63 -13.42
C THR A 12 1.45 -11.05 -13.17
N GLY A 13 0.29 -11.37 -13.75
CA GLY A 13 -0.37 -12.67 -13.60
C GLY A 13 -1.47 -12.85 -14.63
N GLY A 14 -1.89 -14.10 -14.87
CA GLY A 14 -2.97 -14.40 -15.80
C GLY A 14 -4.36 -14.08 -15.24
N THR A 15 -4.50 -14.09 -13.91
CA THR A 15 -5.74 -13.78 -13.20
C THR A 15 -5.53 -12.74 -12.09
N VAL A 16 -6.62 -12.16 -11.58
CA VAL A 16 -6.58 -11.21 -10.45
C VAL A 16 -6.05 -11.88 -9.18
N ILE A 17 -6.39 -13.16 -8.98
CA ILE A 17 -5.94 -13.95 -7.82
C ILE A 17 -4.42 -14.14 -7.88
N ASP A 18 -3.85 -14.38 -9.08
CA ASP A 18 -2.39 -14.51 -9.25
C ASP A 18 -1.67 -13.20 -8.90
N ILE A 19 -2.23 -12.06 -9.31
CA ILE A 19 -1.67 -10.74 -9.02
C ILE A 19 -1.74 -10.48 -7.50
N ALA A 20 -2.89 -10.73 -6.87
CA ALA A 20 -3.05 -10.60 -5.42
C ALA A 20 -2.05 -11.48 -4.65
N THR A 21 -1.91 -12.74 -5.05
CA THR A 21 -0.94 -13.67 -4.47
C THR A 21 0.48 -13.17 -4.66
N SER A 22 0.80 -12.63 -5.83
CA SER A 22 2.12 -12.05 -6.12
C SER A 22 2.43 -10.85 -5.22
N HIS A 23 1.42 -10.03 -4.88
CA HIS A 23 1.60 -8.95 -3.90
C HIS A 23 1.90 -9.47 -2.49
N LEU A 24 1.44 -10.67 -2.11
CA LEU A 24 1.71 -11.27 -0.80
C LEU A 24 3.07 -11.97 -0.74
N THR A 25 3.43 -12.73 -1.78
CA THR A 25 4.53 -13.71 -1.69
C THR A 25 5.75 -13.36 -2.53
N LYS A 26 5.57 -12.71 -3.70
CA LYS A 26 6.68 -12.47 -4.63
C LYS A 26 7.43 -11.19 -4.28
N THR A 27 8.75 -11.26 -4.35
CA THR A 27 9.62 -10.07 -4.30
C THR A 27 9.70 -9.44 -5.68
N ALA A 28 9.55 -8.12 -5.75
CA ALA A 28 9.71 -7.40 -7.02
C ALA A 28 11.16 -7.47 -7.48
N GLU A 29 11.36 -7.53 -8.78
CA GLU A 29 12.70 -7.47 -9.34
C GLU A 29 13.37 -6.13 -8.99
N PRO A 30 14.68 -6.11 -8.63
CA PRO A 30 15.36 -4.86 -8.36
C PRO A 30 15.35 -3.92 -9.56
N LEU A 31 15.10 -2.63 -9.34
CA LEU A 31 15.09 -1.62 -10.41
C LEU A 31 16.42 -1.57 -11.17
N THR A 32 17.56 -1.77 -10.51
CA THR A 32 18.88 -1.79 -11.16
C THR A 32 19.06 -2.91 -12.17
N LYS A 33 18.32 -4.03 -12.03
CA LYS A 33 18.35 -5.11 -13.03
C LYS A 33 17.54 -4.76 -14.28
N ARG A 34 16.46 -4.00 -14.10
CA ARG A 34 15.56 -3.57 -15.19
C ARG A 34 16.08 -2.35 -15.91
N GLU A 35 16.49 -1.34 -15.17
CA GLU A 35 17.00 -0.06 -15.67
C GLU A 35 18.35 0.25 -15.00
N PRO A 36 19.48 -0.17 -15.62
CA PRO A 36 20.82 0.07 -15.08
C PRO A 36 21.19 1.55 -14.96
N THR A 37 20.47 2.43 -15.67
CA THR A 37 20.65 3.88 -15.65
C THR A 37 20.15 4.52 -14.35
N VAL A 38 19.33 3.80 -13.57
CA VAL A 38 18.76 4.29 -12.31
C VAL A 38 19.83 4.30 -11.22
N PRO A 39 20.05 5.42 -10.51
CA PRO A 39 20.98 5.48 -9.39
C PRO A 39 20.62 4.43 -8.33
N GLY A 40 21.63 3.69 -7.86
CA GLY A 40 21.44 2.58 -6.91
C GLY A 40 20.72 3.00 -5.62
N GLU A 41 20.93 4.23 -5.16
CA GLU A 41 20.25 4.75 -3.97
C GLU A 41 18.73 4.92 -4.19
N LEU A 42 18.32 5.36 -5.39
CA LEU A 42 16.90 5.47 -5.76
C LEU A 42 16.28 4.09 -5.90
N ALA A 43 17.01 3.13 -6.50
CA ALA A 43 16.55 1.76 -6.58
C ALA A 43 16.33 1.15 -5.19
N ALA A 44 17.29 1.32 -4.27
CA ALA A 44 17.18 0.86 -2.89
C ALA A 44 16.01 1.54 -2.14
N PHE A 45 15.78 2.82 -2.39
CA PHE A 45 14.63 3.54 -1.85
C PHE A 45 13.30 2.90 -2.27
N VAL A 46 13.13 2.61 -3.57
CA VAL A 46 11.92 1.96 -4.09
C VAL A 46 11.80 0.53 -3.57
N THR A 47 12.89 -0.24 -3.53
CA THR A 47 12.88 -1.59 -2.95
C THR A 47 12.38 -1.57 -1.50
N LYS A 48 12.85 -0.61 -0.68
CA LYS A 48 12.39 -0.46 0.70
C LYS A 48 10.90 -0.16 0.80
N LEU A 49 10.35 0.68 -0.10
CA LEU A 49 8.90 0.94 -0.15
C LEU A 49 8.07 -0.31 -0.48
N MET A 50 8.66 -1.27 -1.19
CA MET A 50 8.00 -2.48 -1.67
C MET A 50 8.12 -3.68 -0.73
N ASN A 51 8.80 -3.52 0.42
CA ASN A 51 8.91 -4.57 1.42
C ASN A 51 7.53 -5.01 1.91
N LYS A 52 7.36 -6.32 2.09
CA LYS A 52 6.07 -6.92 2.48
C LYS A 52 5.69 -6.53 3.90
N LYS A 53 6.63 -6.68 4.83
CA LYS A 53 6.42 -6.31 6.24
C LYS A 53 6.35 -4.78 6.36
N PRO A 54 5.32 -4.22 7.01
CA PRO A 54 5.23 -2.78 7.27
C PRO A 54 6.44 -2.23 8.04
N SER A 55 7.00 -3.01 8.97
CA SER A 55 8.20 -2.65 9.74
C SER A 55 9.43 -2.38 8.88
N ASP A 56 9.50 -3.03 7.72
CA ASP A 56 10.66 -2.95 6.83
C ASP A 56 10.50 -1.78 5.83
N ARG A 57 9.35 -1.10 5.85
CA ARG A 57 9.05 0.09 5.04
C ARG A 57 9.41 1.37 5.81
N TYR A 58 9.19 2.52 5.18
CA TYR A 58 9.23 3.79 5.90
C TYR A 58 8.00 3.89 6.82
N GLU A 59 8.24 4.36 8.04
CA GLU A 59 7.21 4.52 9.08
C GLU A 59 6.04 5.39 8.60
N SER A 60 6.33 6.44 7.82
CA SER A 60 5.32 7.33 7.29
C SER A 60 5.67 7.81 5.88
N ALA A 61 4.66 8.32 5.16
CA ALA A 61 4.87 8.99 3.88
C ALA A 61 5.77 10.23 4.01
N SER A 62 5.69 10.95 5.14
CA SER A 62 6.58 12.08 5.44
C SER A 62 8.04 11.63 5.55
N ALA A 63 8.31 10.53 6.27
CA ALA A 63 9.65 9.96 6.37
C ALA A 63 10.19 9.51 5.00
N ALA A 64 9.36 8.88 4.18
CA ALA A 64 9.71 8.51 2.81
C ALA A 64 10.05 9.74 1.96
N ARG A 65 9.24 10.80 2.04
CA ARG A 65 9.47 12.07 1.34
C ARG A 65 10.79 12.73 1.77
N GLN A 66 11.05 12.81 3.08
CA GLN A 66 12.30 13.36 3.59
C GLN A 66 13.52 12.57 3.11
N LYS A 67 13.44 11.23 3.10
CA LYS A 67 14.50 10.39 2.55
C LYS A 67 14.70 10.66 1.06
N LEU A 68 13.62 10.80 0.29
CA LEU A 68 13.68 11.10 -1.14
C LEU A 68 14.30 12.47 -1.43
N LEU A 69 14.00 13.50 -0.65
CA LEU A 69 14.63 14.83 -0.81
C LEU A 69 16.13 14.82 -0.49
N LYS A 70 16.57 13.94 0.42
CA LYS A 70 17.99 13.77 0.77
C LYS A 70 18.76 12.99 -0.29
N LEU A 71 18.08 12.19 -1.11
CA LEU A 71 18.67 11.56 -2.30
C LEU A 71 18.90 12.68 -3.31
N SER A 72 20.04 13.36 -3.21
CA SER A 72 20.48 14.35 -4.18
C SER A 72 20.81 13.62 -5.49
N LEU A 73 19.77 13.36 -6.27
CA LEU A 73 19.91 12.91 -7.64
C LEU A 73 20.52 14.08 -8.38
N LYS A 74 21.81 13.98 -8.74
CA LYS A 74 22.47 14.98 -9.58
C LYS A 74 21.61 15.16 -10.82
N SER A 75 20.93 16.28 -10.93
CA SER A 75 19.92 16.55 -11.95
C SER A 75 20.63 17.03 -13.21
N PRO A 76 20.74 16.24 -14.30
CA PRO A 76 21.28 16.72 -15.57
C PRO A 76 20.31 17.63 -16.34
N ILE A 77 19.15 18.01 -15.76
CA ILE A 77 18.06 18.69 -16.47
C ILE A 77 17.94 20.19 -16.13
N LEU A 78 18.73 20.74 -15.22
CA LEU A 78 18.60 22.16 -14.84
C LEU A 78 19.48 23.14 -15.64
N ASP A 79 19.71 22.85 -16.92
CA ASP A 79 20.18 23.83 -17.92
C ASP A 79 19.08 24.09 -18.99
N MET A 80 17.80 24.05 -18.59
CA MET A 80 16.69 24.41 -19.48
C MET A 80 16.26 25.86 -19.20
N GLN A 81 16.83 26.80 -19.96
CA GLN A 81 16.31 28.16 -20.07
C GLN A 81 14.87 28.13 -20.57
N GLN A 82 13.98 28.83 -19.87
CA GLN A 82 12.57 28.99 -20.16
C GLN A 82 12.33 29.35 -21.63
N THR A 83 11.61 28.49 -22.37
CA THR A 83 10.94 28.89 -23.60
C THR A 83 9.44 28.89 -23.34
N ASP A 84 8.91 30.09 -23.11
CA ASP A 84 7.50 30.41 -23.20
C ASP A 84 7.01 30.14 -24.63
N THR A 85 6.49 28.94 -24.88
CA THR A 85 5.76 28.64 -26.12
C THR A 85 4.40 28.07 -25.75
N ILE A 86 3.38 28.91 -25.88
CA ILE A 86 1.96 28.55 -25.73
C ILE A 86 1.63 27.45 -26.73
N ILE A 87 1.41 26.23 -26.24
CA ILE A 87 0.89 25.12 -27.05
C ILE A 87 -0.63 25.31 -27.17
N THR A 88 -1.05 26.01 -28.24
CA THR A 88 -2.35 25.74 -28.88
C THR A 88 -2.22 24.38 -29.56
N SER A 89 -2.53 23.32 -28.82
CA SER A 89 -2.81 22.00 -29.43
C SER A 89 -4.31 21.79 -29.38
N LYS A 90 -4.95 22.05 -30.52
CA LYS A 90 -6.26 21.52 -30.89
C LYS A 90 -6.37 20.07 -30.43
N LEU A 91 -7.27 19.81 -29.48
CA LEU A 91 -7.52 18.48 -28.91
C LEU A 91 -8.16 17.59 -29.98
N PRO A 92 -7.56 16.44 -30.36
CA PRO A 92 -8.30 15.41 -31.08
C PRO A 92 -9.19 14.67 -30.07
N ASP A 93 -10.50 14.78 -30.25
CA ASP A 93 -11.56 14.15 -29.44
C ASP A 93 -11.61 12.62 -29.63
N ASP A 94 -10.53 11.90 -29.30
CA ASP A 94 -10.52 10.44 -29.42
C ASP A 94 -9.82 9.74 -28.24
N HIS A 95 -10.21 10.12 -27.02
CA HIS A 95 -9.66 9.58 -25.78
C HIS A 95 -10.33 8.27 -25.36
N LEU A 96 -10.25 7.23 -26.19
CA LEU A 96 -10.26 5.87 -25.66
C LEU A 96 -8.87 5.62 -25.07
N GLY A 97 -8.70 5.95 -23.79
CA GLY A 97 -7.46 5.69 -23.05
C GLY A 97 -7.05 4.22 -23.15
N PRO A 98 -5.75 3.89 -23.04
CA PRO A 98 -5.30 2.51 -23.10
C PRO A 98 -6.01 1.70 -22.02
N SER A 99 -6.62 0.58 -22.41
CA SER A 99 -7.31 -0.36 -21.53
C SER A 99 -6.43 -0.70 -20.32
N ARG A 100 -6.63 0.01 -19.20
CA ARG A 100 -5.72 -0.03 -18.02
C ARG A 100 -5.80 -1.35 -17.24
N PHE A 101 -6.65 -2.26 -17.68
CA PHE A 101 -6.86 -3.58 -17.10
C PHE A 101 -6.90 -4.62 -18.23
N GLY A 102 -5.71 -5.05 -18.67
CA GLY A 102 -5.56 -6.24 -19.51
C GLY A 102 -5.92 -7.49 -18.70
N GLY A 103 -7.22 -7.77 -18.55
CA GLY A 103 -7.71 -8.91 -17.79
C GLY A 103 -9.21 -8.92 -17.48
N PHE A 104 -9.93 -7.81 -17.67
CA PHE A 104 -11.38 -7.76 -17.41
C PHE A 104 -12.17 -7.80 -18.72
N LYS A 105 -12.49 -9.02 -19.20
CA LYS A 105 -13.52 -9.23 -20.25
C LYS A 105 -14.90 -9.25 -19.56
N GLY A 106 -15.33 -8.11 -19.06
CA GLY A 106 -16.68 -7.88 -18.55
C GLY A 106 -17.25 -6.64 -19.25
N ASN A 107 -18.46 -6.77 -19.80
CA ASN A 107 -19.23 -5.67 -20.38
C ASN A 107 -19.63 -4.67 -19.29
N LEU A 108 -18.76 -3.72 -19.00
CA LEU A 108 -19.05 -2.64 -18.05
C LEU A 108 -19.90 -1.56 -18.75
N SER A 109 -21.19 -1.85 -18.95
CA SER A 109 -22.19 -0.80 -19.18
C SER A 109 -22.25 0.04 -17.91
N THR A 110 -21.67 1.24 -17.96
CA THR A 110 -21.65 2.20 -16.87
C THR A 110 -22.97 2.96 -16.85
N ASP A 111 -23.97 2.43 -16.14
CA ASP A 111 -25.04 3.29 -15.61
C ASP A 111 -24.49 3.99 -14.37
N VAL A 112 -23.88 5.16 -14.57
CA VAL A 112 -23.52 6.09 -13.49
C VAL A 112 -24.70 7.05 -13.34
N SER A 113 -25.81 6.54 -12.81
CA SER A 113 -26.83 7.38 -12.20
C SER A 113 -26.30 7.87 -10.85
N ARG A 114 -25.89 9.14 -10.83
CA ARG A 114 -25.46 9.87 -9.63
C ARG A 114 -26.64 9.98 -8.67
N ASN A 115 -26.72 9.13 -7.66
CA ASN A 115 -27.44 9.48 -6.43
C ASN A 115 -26.44 9.97 -5.38
N THR A 116 -26.33 11.30 -5.25
CA THR A 116 -25.61 11.95 -4.16
C THR A 116 -26.51 11.96 -2.93
N ASP A 117 -26.56 10.83 -2.23
CA ASP A 117 -27.04 10.82 -0.85
C ASP A 117 -25.90 11.32 0.05
N VAL A 118 -26.06 12.59 0.45
CA VAL A 118 -25.24 13.26 1.46
C VAL A 118 -25.29 12.46 2.76
N VAL A 119 -24.24 11.68 3.04
CA VAL A 119 -24.03 11.08 4.37
C VAL A 119 -23.69 12.21 5.32
N LYS A 120 -24.68 12.62 6.12
CA LYS A 120 -24.50 13.49 7.28
C LYS A 120 -23.44 12.88 8.20
N THR A 121 -22.41 13.66 8.49
CA THR A 121 -21.50 13.44 9.61
C THR A 121 -22.28 13.55 10.91
N ASP A 122 -22.43 12.43 11.61
CA ASP A 122 -22.77 12.43 13.03
C ASP A 122 -21.53 12.08 13.85
N SER A 123 -21.11 13.06 14.64
CA SER A 123 -20.09 12.96 15.66
C SER A 123 -20.64 12.23 16.89
N SER A 124 -20.14 11.04 17.20
CA SER A 124 -20.36 10.45 18.52
C SER A 124 -19.08 9.84 19.09
N LYS A 125 -18.62 10.46 20.18
CA LYS A 125 -17.54 10.01 21.06
C LYS A 125 -18.03 8.82 21.91
N LYS A 126 -17.08 7.95 22.33
CA LYS A 126 -17.19 6.70 23.14
C LYS A 126 -17.24 5.45 22.24
N SER A 127 -16.48 4.37 22.44
CA SER A 127 -15.86 3.82 23.65
C SER A 127 -14.77 2.79 23.27
N ILE A 128 -13.52 3.06 23.64
CA ILE A 128 -12.46 2.04 23.74
C ILE A 128 -12.64 1.39 25.11
N GLY A 129 -13.38 0.29 25.19
CA GLY A 129 -13.73 -0.31 26.49
C GLY A 129 -14.30 -1.72 26.48
N ILE A 130 -14.13 -2.51 25.40
CA ILE A 130 -14.74 -3.85 25.31
C ILE A 130 -13.72 -4.99 25.08
N LEU A 131 -12.41 -4.70 24.95
CA LEU A 131 -11.41 -5.75 24.69
C LEU A 131 -10.55 -6.19 25.90
N ILE A 132 -10.66 -5.53 27.07
CA ILE A 132 -9.85 -5.90 28.26
C ILE A 132 -10.59 -6.88 29.18
N GLY A 133 -11.92 -6.98 29.08
CA GLY A 133 -12.75 -7.79 30.00
C GLY A 133 -12.62 -9.31 29.84
N LEU A 134 -12.32 -9.82 28.64
CA LEU A 134 -12.24 -11.26 28.38
C LEU A 134 -10.97 -11.92 28.94
N GLY A 135 -9.89 -11.17 29.10
CA GLY A 135 -8.62 -11.70 29.63
C GLY A 135 -8.63 -11.91 31.15
N VAL A 136 -9.31 -11.05 31.90
CA VAL A 136 -9.33 -11.12 33.37
C VAL A 136 -10.20 -12.28 33.87
N GLY A 137 -11.31 -12.59 33.19
CA GLY A 137 -12.22 -13.66 33.60
C GLY A 137 -11.60 -15.07 33.55
N ILE A 138 -10.77 -15.34 32.54
CA ILE A 138 -10.12 -16.66 32.37
C ILE A 138 -9.04 -16.91 33.45
N LEU A 139 -8.33 -15.85 33.88
CA LEU A 139 -7.29 -15.96 34.90
C LEU A 139 -7.85 -16.24 36.31
N VAL A 140 -8.98 -15.62 36.67
CA VAL A 140 -9.61 -15.85 37.98
C VAL A 140 -10.24 -17.24 38.06
N ALA A 141 -10.90 -17.70 36.99
CA ALA A 141 -11.48 -19.04 36.94
C ALA A 141 -10.41 -20.15 36.97
N GLY A 142 -9.32 -19.99 36.20
CA GLY A 142 -8.22 -20.96 36.18
C GLY A 142 -7.48 -21.04 37.52
N GLY A 143 -7.25 -19.90 38.17
CA GLY A 143 -6.59 -19.85 39.49
C GLY A 143 -7.40 -20.54 40.59
N ALA A 144 -8.73 -20.38 40.61
CA ALA A 144 -9.58 -21.01 41.61
C ALA A 144 -9.63 -22.55 41.49
N ILE A 145 -9.65 -23.07 40.26
CA ILE A 145 -9.63 -24.52 40.00
C ILE A 145 -8.27 -25.12 40.41
N ALA A 146 -7.17 -24.43 40.09
CA ALA A 146 -5.83 -24.88 40.50
C ALA A 146 -5.65 -24.86 42.03
N TRP A 147 -6.14 -23.82 42.73
CA TRP A 147 -6.14 -23.76 44.19
C TRP A 147 -6.96 -24.91 44.77
N TYR A 148 -8.18 -25.15 44.26
CA TYR A 148 -9.07 -26.18 44.77
C TYR A 148 -8.48 -27.59 44.62
N LEU A 149 -7.81 -27.87 43.50
CA LEU A 149 -7.12 -29.15 43.29
C LEU A 149 -5.92 -29.35 44.22
N ILE A 150 -5.17 -28.28 44.52
CA ILE A 150 -4.04 -28.33 45.45
C ILE A 150 -4.50 -28.58 46.89
N GLN A 151 -5.58 -27.92 47.32
CA GLN A 151 -6.20 -28.17 48.62
C GLN A 151 -6.72 -29.61 48.74
N HIS A 152 -7.31 -30.15 47.68
CA HIS A 152 -7.91 -31.48 47.74
C HIS A 152 -6.88 -32.61 47.61
N TYR A 153 -5.72 -32.37 46.98
CA TYR A 153 -4.67 -33.37 46.85
C TYR A 153 -3.87 -33.59 48.14
N PHE A 154 -3.83 -32.60 49.04
CA PHE A 154 -3.11 -32.68 50.32
C PHE A 154 -3.94 -33.23 51.49
N ASN A 155 -5.23 -33.53 51.29
CA ASN A 155 -6.13 -34.03 52.33
C ASN A 155 -6.57 -35.48 52.09
N LYS A 156 -5.64 -36.33 51.65
CA LYS A 156 -5.78 -37.78 51.57
C LYS A 156 -4.46 -38.45 51.94
#